data_AF-A0A9E4FHB3-F1
#
_entry.id   AF-A0A9E4FHB3-F1
#
_cell.length_a   1.000
_cell.length_b   1.000
_cell.length_c   1.000
_cell.angle_alpha   90.00
_cell.angle_beta   90.00
_cell.angle_gamma   90.00
#
_symmetry.space_group_name_H-M   'P 1'
#
loop_
_entity.id
_entity.type
_entity.pdbx_description
1 polymer ?
#
loop_
_entity_poly.entity_id
_entity_poly.type
_entity_poly.pdbx_seq_one_letter_code
_entity_poly.pdbx_strand_id
1 'polypeptide(L)' 'LFSELGPRYEERPGGYTRILKAGYRNGDAAPVAFIELVGREMAEEDDEFLDDEDES' A
#
# COMPACT_ATOMS: atom_id res chain seq x y z
N LEU A 1 -16.60 5.41 -5.88
CA LEU A 1 -16.91 4.70 -4.61
C LEU A 1 -17.93 3.59 -4.85
N PHE A 2 -19.21 3.89 -5.05
CA PHE A 2 -20.26 2.86 -5.20
C PHE A 2 -20.18 2.06 -6.51
N SER A 3 -19.65 2.65 -7.58
CA SER A 3 -19.55 2.00 -8.90
C SER A 3 -18.38 1.02 -9.03
N GLU A 4 -17.36 1.14 -8.19
CA GLU A 4 -16.08 0.43 -8.37
C GLU A 4 -15.70 -0.32 -7.10
N LEU A 5 -15.53 0.39 -5.98
CA LEU A 5 -15.16 -0.23 -4.70
C LEU A 5 -16.30 -1.07 -4.10
N GLY A 6 -17.57 -0.71 -4.36
CA GLY A 6 -18.73 -1.45 -3.88
C GLY A 6 -18.75 -2.89 -4.41
N PRO A 7 -18.87 -3.09 -5.75
CA PRO A 7 -18.80 -4.43 -6.35
C PRO A 7 -17.49 -5.16 -6.05
N ARG A 8 -16.36 -4.46 -6.01
CA ARG A 8 -15.03 -5.05 -5.75
C ARG A 8 -14.93 -5.76 -4.39
N TYR A 9 -15.67 -5.31 -3.39
CA TYR A 9 -15.58 -5.83 -2.03
C TYR A 9 -16.89 -6.41 -1.50
N GLU A 10 -17.86 -6.70 -2.38
CA GLU A 10 -19.18 -7.20 -2.00
C GLU A 10 -19.12 -8.50 -1.17
N GLU A 11 -18.22 -9.41 -1.55
CA GLU A 11 -18.07 -10.71 -0.88
C GLU A 11 -17.18 -10.67 0.37
N ARG A 12 -16.60 -9.52 0.71
CA ARG A 12 -15.61 -9.40 1.80
C ARG A 12 -16.21 -8.71 3.03
N PRO A 13 -16.54 -9.43 4.12
CA PRO A 13 -17.03 -8.81 5.34
C PRO A 13 -15.87 -8.21 6.17
N GLY A 14 -15.44 -7.00 5.80
CA GLY A 14 -14.40 -6.24 6.51
C GLY A 14 -12.96 -6.51 6.05
N GLY A 15 -12.00 -5.80 6.65
CA GLY A 15 -10.58 -5.93 6.24
C GLY A 15 -10.31 -5.39 4.83
N TYR A 16 -10.94 -4.27 4.46
CA TYR A 16 -10.75 -3.64 3.15
C TYR A 16 -9.39 -2.98 2.99
N THR A 17 -8.73 -2.66 4.11
CA THR A 17 -7.44 -1.99 4.14
C THR A 17 -6.37 -2.82 4.82
N ARG A 18 -5.14 -2.68 4.32
CA ARG A 18 -3.92 -3.18 4.97
C ARG A 18 -3.11 -1.98 5.45
N ILE A 19 -2.52 -2.10 6.65
CA ILE A 19 -1.64 -1.09 7.23
C ILE A 19 -0.22 -1.66 7.32
N LEU A 20 0.76 -0.95 6.78
CA LEU A 20 2.17 -1.29 6.80
C LEU A 20 2.93 -0.22 7.58
N LYS A 21 3.62 -0.60 8.67
CA LYS A 21 4.39 0.35 9.48
C LYS A 21 5.59 0.84 8.66
N ALA A 22 5.81 2.16 8.64
CA ALA A 22 6.83 2.82 7.81
C ALA A 22 7.87 3.59 8.65
N GLY A 23 8.01 3.23 9.93
CA GLY A 23 8.97 3.87 10.83
C GLY A 23 8.52 5.26 11.29
N TYR A 24 9.44 6.23 11.28
CA TYR A 24 9.22 7.57 11.81
C TYR A 24 9.48 8.63 10.74
N ARG A 25 8.63 9.65 10.70
CA ARG A 25 8.78 10.81 9.82
C ARG A 25 10.01 11.63 10.20
N ASN A 26 10.76 12.05 9.19
CA ASN A 26 11.92 12.91 9.38
C ASN A 26 11.49 14.30 9.87
N GLY A 27 12.22 14.86 10.85
CA GLY A 27 12.01 16.19 11.41
C GLY A 27 11.21 16.22 12.72
N ASP A 28 10.19 15.39 12.88
CA ASP A 28 9.36 15.35 14.10
C ASP A 28 9.29 13.97 14.77
N ALA A 29 9.96 12.96 14.20
CA ALA A 29 9.98 11.59 14.69
C ALA A 29 8.57 11.02 14.95
N ALA A 30 7.57 11.47 14.19
CA ALA A 30 6.20 10.96 14.31
C ALA A 30 6.10 9.56 13.68
N PRO A 31 5.47 8.57 14.33
CA PRO A 31 5.29 7.24 13.74
C PRO A 31 4.39 7.32 12.50
N VAL A 32 4.82 6.69 11.42
CA VAL A 32 4.12 6.68 10.13
C VAL A 32 3.83 5.26 9.65
N ALA A 33 2.81 5.14 8.80
CA ALA A 33 2.41 3.89 8.17
C ALA A 33 1.77 4.16 6.80
N PHE A 34 1.92 3.21 5.89
CA PHE A 34 1.17 3.17 4.63
C PHE A 34 -0.16 2.47 4.85
N ILE A 35 -1.20 2.96 4.20
CA ILE A 35 -2.52 2.32 4.15
C ILE A 35 -2.88 2.05 2.70
N GLU A 36 -3.30 0.83 2.41
CA GLU A 36 -3.68 0.42 1.06
C GLU A 36 -4.97 -0.37 1.04
N LEU A 37 -5.65 -0.34 -0.10
CA LEU A 37 -6.80 -1.20 -0.38
C LEU A 37 -6.32 -2.61 -0.70
N VAL A 38 -6.91 -3.61 -0.04
CA VAL A 38 -6.50 -5.01 -0.23
C VAL A 38 -6.92 -5.49 -1.61
N GLY A 39 -5.99 -6.06 -2.38
CA GLY A 39 -6.28 -6.55 -3.73
C GLY A 39 -6.37 -5.43 -4.77
N ARG A 40 -5.78 -4.26 -4.49
CA ARG A 40 -5.46 -3.27 -5.53
C ARG A 40 -4.51 -3.90 -6.56
N GLU A 41 -4.66 -3.53 -7.82
CA GLU A 41 -3.65 -3.85 -8.83
C GLU A 41 -2.40 -3.04 -8.46
N MET A 42 -1.26 -3.72 -8.31
CA MET A 42 0.02 -3.04 -8.15
C MET A 42 0.43 -2.58 -9.54
N ALA A 43 0.75 -1.30 -9.69
CA ALA A 43 1.34 -0.81 -10.94
C ALA A 43 2.70 -1.50 -11.09
N GLU A 44 2.98 -2.05 -12.27
CA GLU A 44 4.21 -2.80 -12.57
C GLU A 44 5.49 -1.93 -12.46
N GLU A 45 5.37 -0.62 -12.26
CA GLU A 45 6.47 0.35 -12.17
C GLU A 45 7.25 0.30 -10.83
N ASP A 46 6.71 -0.34 -9.78
CA ASP A 46 7.35 -0.37 -8.45
C ASP A 46 8.49 -1.42 -8.35
N ASP A 47 8.62 -2.36 -9.30
CA ASP A 47 9.65 -3.43 -9.26
C ASP A 47 10.99 -3.00 -9.92
N GLU A 48 11.00 -1.98 -10.78
CA GLU A 48 12.22 -1.53 -11.48
C GLU A 48 13.22 -0.78 -10.58
N PHE A 49 12.85 -0.41 -9.34
CA PHE A 49 13.72 0.34 -8.42
C PHE A 49 14.56 -0.53 -7.47
N LEU A 50 14.37 -1.85 -7.47
CA LEU A 50 15.02 -2.75 -6.49
C LEU A 50 16.29 -3.43 -7.01
N ASP A 51 16.58 -3.36 -8.31
CA ASP A 51 17.71 -4.08 -8.92
C ASP A 51 19.01 -3.25 -9.02
N ASP A 52 18.96 -1.93 -8.82
CA ASP A 52 20.13 -1.05 -9.03
C ASP A 52 21.02 -0.86 -7.77
N GLU A 53 20.62 -1.34 -6.58
CA GLU A 53 21.40 -1.13 -5.33
C GLU A 53 22.34 -2.29 -4.92
N ASP A 54 22.28 -3.46 -5.58
CA ASP A 54 23.15 -4.61 -5.25
C ASP A 54 24.44 -4.71 -6.11
N GLU A 55 24.69 -3.75 -7.01
CA GLU A 55 25.95 -3.64 -7.78
C GLU A 55 26.70 -2.31 -7.51
N SER A 56 27.27 -2.12 -6.30
CA SER A 56 28.46 -1.26 -6.12
C SER A 56 29.28 -1.55 -4.87
#